data_AF-A0A6A3AZZ4-F1
#
_entry.id   AF-A0A6A3AZZ4-F1
#
_cell.length_a   1.000
_cell.length_b   1.000
_cell.length_c   1.000
_cell.angle_alpha   90.00
_cell.angle_beta   90.00
_cell.angle_gamma   90.00
#
_symmetry.space_group_name_H-M   'P 1'
#
loop_
_entity.id
_entity.type
_entity.pdbx_description
1 polymer ?
#
loop_
_entity_poly.entity_id
_entity_poly.type
_entity_poly.pdbx_seq_one_letter_code
_entity_poly.pdbx_strand_id
1 'polypeptide(L)'
;MDSSQASTLGTGGSSGNGLKTLGLLQQLYLTVSSFNSALQLPLLQRLNSLVTELDNMEKLSEKCNIQVPMEVLNLIDDGKNPDEFTRDVLNDCIAKNQVTKGKTDAFKSLRKHLLEDLEQTFPDEVESYRGIRASAAAAMLSRHAPRHASALLLGMPPPCA
;
A
#
# COMPACT_ATOMS: atom_id res chain seq x y z
N MET A 1 10.00 1.74 -23.96
CA MET A 1 8.96 1.46 -22.95
C MET A 1 9.70 0.93 -21.73
N ASP A 2 10.57 1.78 -21.19
CA ASP A 2 10.32 2.61 -20.01
C ASP A 2 10.19 1.74 -18.76
N SER A 3 11.36 1.49 -18.21
CA SER A 3 11.61 0.78 -16.97
C SER A 3 10.86 1.50 -15.84
N SER A 4 9.99 0.76 -15.18
CA SER A 4 9.30 1.21 -13.97
C SER A 4 10.29 1.82 -12.98
N GLN A 5 10.20 3.14 -12.84
CA GLN A 5 10.76 3.86 -11.70
C GLN A 5 9.99 3.38 -10.45
N ALA A 6 10.47 2.29 -9.86
CA ALA A 6 10.21 2.02 -8.46
C ALA A 6 10.83 3.18 -7.70
N SER A 7 9.96 3.98 -7.08
CA SER A 7 10.30 5.07 -6.20
C SER A 7 11.13 4.51 -5.04
N THR A 8 12.45 4.57 -5.18
CA THR A 8 13.37 4.41 -4.05
C THR A 8 13.18 5.65 -3.18
N LEU A 9 12.29 5.51 -2.21
CA LEU A 9 12.16 6.43 -1.08
C LEU A 9 13.57 6.73 -0.57
N GLY A 10 13.92 8.00 -0.40
CA GLY A 10 15.27 8.50 -0.10
C GLY A 10 15.85 8.10 1.27
N THR A 11 15.87 6.80 1.58
CA THR A 11 16.32 6.21 2.86
C THR A 11 17.76 5.73 2.82
N GLY A 12 18.44 5.79 1.67
CA GLY A 12 19.81 5.28 1.51
C GLY A 12 20.84 5.89 2.46
N GLY A 13 20.65 7.13 2.89
CA GLY A 13 21.50 7.79 3.88
C GLY A 13 21.19 7.44 5.34
N SER A 14 19.92 7.19 5.68
CA SER A 14 19.48 6.96 7.07
C SER A 14 19.74 5.51 7.54
N SER A 15 19.51 4.53 6.66
CA SER A 15 19.74 3.11 6.95
C SER A 15 21.21 2.81 7.29
N GLY A 16 22.13 3.49 6.60
CA GLY A 16 23.57 3.39 6.87
C GLY A 16 23.96 3.89 8.26
N ASN A 17 23.24 4.85 8.84
CA ASN A 17 23.57 5.42 10.16
C ASN A 17 23.00 4.57 11.30
N GLY A 18 21.82 3.98 11.13
CA GLY A 18 21.30 2.99 12.08
C GLY A 18 22.26 1.80 12.27
N LEU A 19 22.80 1.27 11.16
CA LEU A 19 23.79 0.20 11.18
C LEU A 19 25.12 0.64 11.85
N LYS A 20 25.57 1.88 11.60
CA LYS A 20 26.76 2.43 12.26
C LYS A 20 26.57 2.57 13.77
N THR A 21 25.44 3.10 14.22
CA THR A 21 25.10 3.25 15.65
C THR A 21 25.08 1.89 16.35
N LEU A 22 24.48 0.87 15.72
CA LEU A 22 24.51 -0.49 16.25
C LEU A 22 25.94 -1.02 16.35
N GLY A 23 26.78 -0.78 15.34
CA GLY A 23 28.19 -1.15 15.36
C GLY A 23 28.98 -0.47 16.49
N LEU A 24 28.75 0.83 16.71
CA LEU A 24 29.35 1.58 17.81
C LEU A 24 28.91 1.04 19.18
N LEU A 25 27.61 0.73 19.33
CA LEU A 25 27.06 0.16 20.56
C LEU A 25 27.69 -1.21 20.86
N GLN A 26 27.79 -2.07 19.85
CA GLN A 26 28.43 -3.39 19.97
C GLN A 26 29.90 -3.24 20.37
N GLN A 27 30.63 -2.31 19.75
CA GLN A 27 32.04 -2.11 20.05
C GLN A 27 32.26 -1.50 21.43
N LEU A 28 31.35 -0.64 21.89
CA LEU A 28 31.33 -0.12 23.25
C LEU A 28 31.10 -1.26 24.26
N TYR A 29 30.12 -2.13 24.02
CA TYR A 29 29.85 -3.31 24.84
C TYR A 29 31.09 -4.19 24.99
N LEU A 30 31.79 -4.50 23.89
CA LEU A 30 33.02 -5.32 23.92
C LEU A 30 34.15 -4.65 24.72
N THR A 31 34.28 -3.31 24.60
CA THR A 31 35.30 -2.53 25.32
C THR A 31 35.03 -2.50 26.83
N VAL A 32 33.75 -2.39 27.23
CA VAL A 32 33.34 -2.42 28.64
C VAL A 32 33.47 -3.83 29.22
N SER A 33 33.09 -4.85 28.46
CA SER A 33 33.11 -6.26 28.91
C SER A 33 34.52 -6.78 29.17
N SER A 34 35.54 -6.23 28.49
CA SER A 34 36.96 -6.59 28.65
C SER A 34 37.81 -5.42 29.13
N PHE A 35 37.24 -4.59 30.00
CA PHE A 35 37.87 -3.34 30.44
C PHE A 35 39.21 -3.57 31.15
N ASN A 36 40.18 -2.72 30.80
CA ASN A 36 41.46 -2.59 31.51
C ASN A 36 41.94 -1.13 31.45
N SER A 37 42.94 -0.77 32.24
CA SER A 37 43.42 0.62 32.37
C SER A 37 43.89 1.25 31.05
N ALA A 38 44.37 0.46 30.08
CA ALA A 38 44.78 0.97 28.77
C ALA A 38 43.58 1.34 27.87
N LEU A 39 42.38 0.82 28.17
CA LEU A 39 41.16 1.07 27.40
C LEU A 39 40.38 2.30 27.86
N GLN A 40 40.83 3.01 28.90
CA GLN A 40 40.14 4.18 29.45
C GLN A 40 39.95 5.30 28.41
N LEU A 41 40.99 5.64 27.64
CA LEU A 41 40.91 6.65 26.60
C LEU A 41 40.07 6.19 25.38
N PRO A 42 40.28 4.98 24.82
CA PRO A 42 39.40 4.43 23.78
C PRO A 42 37.92 4.36 24.16
N LEU A 43 37.61 4.04 25.43
CA LEU A 43 36.24 4.00 25.93
C LEU A 43 35.56 5.38 25.82
N LEU A 44 36.24 6.43 26.29
CA LEU A 44 35.74 7.80 26.21
C LEU A 44 35.53 8.25 24.76
N GLN A 45 36.46 7.92 23.87
CA GLN A 45 36.33 8.21 22.44
C GLN A 45 35.10 7.52 21.83
N ARG A 46 34.88 6.23 22.15
CA ARG A 46 33.72 5.47 21.66
C ARG A 46 32.39 6.02 22.16
N LEU A 47 32.33 6.41 23.43
CA LEU A 47 31.15 7.02 24.02
C LEU A 47 30.80 8.34 23.30
N ASN A 48 31.79 9.21 23.11
CA ASN A 48 31.59 10.47 22.39
C ASN A 48 31.17 10.24 20.92
N SER A 49 31.74 9.23 20.25
CA SER A 49 31.33 8.85 18.90
C SER A 49 29.88 8.36 18.85
N LEU A 50 29.44 7.57 19.83
CA LEU A 50 28.06 7.11 19.92
C LEU A 50 27.09 8.28 20.12
N VAL A 51 27.42 9.20 21.03
CA VAL A 51 26.60 10.41 21.29
C VAL A 51 26.49 11.27 20.04
N THR A 52 27.61 11.48 19.33
CA THR A 52 27.63 12.25 18.08
C THR A 52 26.76 11.59 16.99
N GLU A 53 26.80 10.26 16.89
CA GLU A 53 26.00 9.55 15.89
C GLU A 53 24.51 9.54 16.23
N LEU A 54 24.13 9.46 17.52
CA LEU A 54 22.73 9.60 17.94
C LEU A 54 22.17 11.01 17.61
N ASP A 55 22.96 12.06 17.83
CA ASP A 55 22.60 13.44 17.43
C ASP A 55 22.48 13.58 15.90
N ASN A 56 23.35 12.92 15.13
CA ASN A 56 23.23 12.84 13.67
C ASN A 56 21.94 12.11 13.24
N MET A 57 21.56 11.04 13.93
CA MET A 57 20.32 10.29 13.64
C MET A 57 19.07 11.13 13.91
N GLU A 58 19.06 11.90 15.01
CA GLU A 58 17.95 12.80 15.35
C GLU A 58 17.76 13.88 14.26
N LYS A 59 18.84 14.54 13.83
CA LYS A 59 18.81 15.55 12.76
C LYS A 59 18.35 15.00 11.40
N LEU A 60 18.62 13.72 11.13
CA LEU A 60 18.15 13.06 9.91
C LEU A 60 16.67 12.65 10.01
N SER A 61 16.15 12.43 11.21
CA SER A 61 14.74 12.08 11.42
C SER A 61 13.79 13.21 10.98
N GLU A 62 14.21 14.47 11.11
CA GLU A 62 13.44 15.65 10.66
C GLU A 62 13.12 15.62 9.16
N LYS A 63 13.93 14.92 8.36
CA LYS A 63 13.73 14.76 6.91
C LYS A 63 12.85 13.56 6.55
N CYS A 64 12.48 12.73 7.52
CA CYS A 64 11.70 11.51 7.33
C CYS A 64 10.21 11.76 7.64
N ASN A 65 9.47 12.31 6.67
CA ASN A 65 8.03 12.55 6.83
C ASN A 65 7.20 11.37 6.32
N ILE A 66 7.40 10.19 6.92
CA ILE A 66 6.68 8.96 6.58
C ILE A 66 5.69 8.65 7.70
N GLN A 67 4.41 8.46 7.34
CA GLN A 67 3.40 7.98 8.27
C GLN A 67 3.42 6.45 8.29
N VAL A 68 3.68 5.89 9.47
CA VAL A 68 3.72 4.43 9.68
C VAL A 68 2.45 4.02 10.42
N PRO A 69 1.66 3.07 9.91
CA PRO A 69 0.50 2.54 10.62
C PRO A 69 0.88 1.91 11.96
N MET A 70 0.03 2.07 12.98
CA MET A 70 0.28 1.52 14.32
C MET A 70 0.39 0.00 14.31
N GLU A 71 -0.33 -0.68 13.42
CA GLU A 71 -0.28 -2.13 13.27
C GLU A 71 1.12 -2.62 12.88
N VAL A 72 1.83 -1.84 12.05
CA VAL A 72 3.22 -2.14 11.67
C VAL A 72 4.14 -2.03 12.89
N LEU A 73 3.93 -1.03 13.75
CA LEU A 73 4.71 -0.88 14.99
C LEU A 73 4.47 -2.04 15.95
N ASN A 74 3.22 -2.46 16.13
CA ASN A 74 2.88 -3.63 16.96
C ASN A 74 3.56 -4.91 16.46
N LEU A 75 3.62 -5.12 15.13
CA LEU A 75 4.35 -6.26 14.57
C LEU A 75 5.84 -6.23 14.89
N ILE A 76 6.46 -5.04 14.89
CA ILE A 76 7.88 -4.87 15.25
C ILE A 76 8.10 -5.18 16.73
N ASP A 77 7.24 -4.66 17.61
CA ASP A 77 7.33 -4.89 19.06
C ASP A 77 7.16 -6.37 19.43
N ASP A 78 6.29 -7.08 18.71
CA ASP A 78 6.07 -8.53 18.84
C ASP A 78 7.19 -9.37 18.21
N GLY A 79 8.19 -8.76 17.56
CA GLY A 79 9.27 -9.44 16.86
C GLY A 79 8.84 -10.16 15.57
N LYS A 80 7.69 -9.77 15.00
CA LYS A 80 7.19 -10.29 13.72
C LYS A 80 7.70 -9.46 12.54
N ASN A 81 7.57 -10.01 11.34
CA ASN A 81 7.94 -9.31 10.12
C ASN A 81 6.89 -8.20 9.80
N PRO A 82 7.27 -6.91 9.70
CA PRO A 82 6.32 -5.84 9.35
C PRO A 82 5.71 -6.00 7.95
N ASP A 83 6.34 -6.75 7.03
CA ASP A 83 5.77 -7.02 5.70
C ASP A 83 4.49 -7.88 5.77
N GLU A 84 4.24 -8.55 6.90
CA GLU A 84 2.98 -9.25 7.18
C GLU A 84 1.79 -8.31 7.04
N PHE A 85 1.88 -7.10 7.58
CA PHE A 85 0.83 -6.09 7.44
C PHE A 85 0.56 -5.76 5.97
N THR A 86 1.62 -5.50 5.20
CA THR A 86 1.50 -5.18 3.77
C THR A 86 0.83 -6.32 2.99
N ARG A 87 1.24 -7.56 3.28
CA ARG A 87 0.66 -8.76 2.69
C ARG A 87 -0.82 -8.91 3.05
N ASP A 88 -1.17 -8.70 4.31
CA ASP A 88 -2.53 -8.88 4.80
C ASP A 88 -3.46 -7.82 4.21
N VAL A 89 -3.04 -6.55 4.17
CA VAL A 89 -3.78 -5.46 3.51
C VAL A 89 -4.01 -5.76 2.03
N LEU A 90 -2.99 -6.28 1.33
CA LEU A 90 -3.10 -6.66 -0.08
C LEU A 90 -4.11 -7.80 -0.27
N ASN A 91 -4.01 -8.85 0.53
CA ASN A 91 -4.92 -10.00 0.47
C ASN A 91 -6.35 -9.59 0.78
N ASP A 92 -6.54 -8.73 1.77
CA ASP A 92 -7.83 -8.14 2.12
C ASP A 92 -8.43 -7.36 0.95
N CYS A 93 -7.61 -6.57 0.26
CA CYS A 93 -8.02 -5.81 -0.91
C CYS A 93 -8.48 -6.74 -2.04
N ILE A 94 -7.72 -7.80 -2.32
CA ILE A 94 -8.05 -8.82 -3.33
C ILE A 94 -9.39 -9.49 -2.98
N ALA A 95 -9.55 -9.94 -1.75
CA ALA A 95 -10.78 -10.59 -1.28
C ALA A 95 -11.99 -9.66 -1.39
N LYS A 96 -11.86 -8.41 -0.92
CA LYS A 96 -12.92 -7.39 -1.01
C LYS A 96 -13.27 -7.05 -2.46
N ASN A 97 -12.28 -6.97 -3.34
CA ASN A 97 -12.51 -6.74 -4.77
C ASN A 97 -13.29 -7.90 -5.40
N GLN A 98 -12.88 -9.14 -5.13
CA GLN A 98 -13.56 -10.33 -5.65
C GLN A 98 -15.00 -10.43 -5.16
N VAL A 99 -15.26 -10.15 -3.88
CA VAL A 99 -16.62 -10.10 -3.32
C VAL A 99 -17.45 -9.01 -3.99
N THR A 100 -16.88 -7.82 -4.20
CA THR A 100 -17.58 -6.70 -4.84
C THR A 100 -17.93 -7.01 -6.29
N LYS A 101 -17.00 -7.63 -7.02
CA LYS A 101 -17.23 -8.13 -8.38
C LYS A 101 -18.34 -9.17 -8.40
N GLY A 102 -18.26 -10.18 -7.53
CA GLY A 102 -19.28 -11.22 -7.42
C GLY A 102 -20.68 -10.69 -7.12
N LYS A 103 -20.79 -9.73 -6.19
CA LYS A 103 -22.06 -9.03 -5.91
C LYS A 103 -22.57 -8.28 -7.15
N THR A 104 -21.70 -7.54 -7.82
CA THR A 104 -22.05 -6.79 -9.04
C THR A 104 -22.54 -7.74 -10.15
N ASP A 105 -21.86 -8.86 -10.35
CA ASP A 105 -22.21 -9.84 -11.37
C ASP A 105 -23.53 -10.57 -11.03
N ALA A 106 -23.79 -10.85 -9.75
CA ALA A 106 -25.07 -11.38 -9.29
C ALA A 106 -26.22 -10.40 -9.56
N PHE A 107 -26.05 -9.10 -9.27
CA PHE A 107 -27.06 -8.09 -9.58
C PHE A 107 -27.29 -7.93 -11.10
N LYS A 108 -26.22 -7.98 -11.91
CA LYS A 108 -26.33 -7.96 -13.37
C LYS A 108 -27.10 -9.18 -13.88
N SER A 109 -26.81 -10.36 -13.33
CA SER A 109 -27.50 -11.61 -13.69
C SER A 109 -28.98 -11.56 -13.32
N LEU A 110 -29.31 -11.16 -12.08
CA LEU A 110 -30.69 -10.99 -11.63
C LEU A 110 -31.47 -10.03 -12.52
N ARG A 111 -30.86 -8.88 -12.82
CA ARG A 111 -31.45 -7.87 -13.71
C ARG A 111 -31.72 -8.44 -15.11
N LYS A 112 -30.78 -9.21 -15.65
CA LYS A 112 -30.93 -9.82 -16.98
C LYS A 112 -32.14 -10.75 -17.01
N HIS A 113 -32.22 -11.70 -16.06
CA HIS A 113 -33.33 -12.65 -15.98
C HIS A 113 -34.68 -11.92 -15.83
N LEU A 114 -34.77 -10.93 -14.94
CA LEU A 114 -36.00 -10.17 -14.76
C LEU A 114 -36.42 -9.42 -16.03
N LEU A 115 -35.47 -8.86 -16.78
CA LEU A 115 -35.79 -8.19 -18.04
C LEU A 115 -36.24 -9.17 -19.13
N GLU A 116 -35.65 -10.36 -19.20
CA GLU A 116 -36.06 -11.41 -20.15
C GLU A 116 -37.50 -11.87 -19.88
N ASP A 117 -37.88 -12.08 -18.62
CA ASP A 117 -39.25 -12.47 -18.25
C ASP A 117 -40.26 -11.34 -18.53
N LEU A 118 -39.88 -10.09 -18.22
CA LEU A 118 -40.73 -8.93 -18.49
C LEU A 118 -40.90 -8.67 -19.99
N GLU A 119 -39.88 -8.91 -20.82
CA GLU A 119 -39.95 -8.71 -22.27
C GLU A 119 -40.95 -9.67 -22.93
N GLN A 120 -41.12 -10.88 -22.37
CA GLN A 120 -42.15 -11.81 -22.82
C GLN A 120 -43.57 -11.39 -22.43
N THR A 121 -43.73 -10.68 -21.30
CA THR A 121 -45.05 -10.36 -20.73
C THR A 121 -45.53 -8.95 -21.10
N PHE A 122 -44.59 -7.99 -21.23
CA PHE A 122 -44.82 -6.54 -21.34
C PHE A 122 -43.73 -5.88 -22.23
N PRO A 123 -43.77 -6.08 -23.56
CA PRO A 123 -42.69 -5.65 -24.45
C PRO A 123 -42.56 -4.12 -24.57
N ASP A 124 -43.68 -3.38 -24.58
CA ASP A 124 -43.69 -1.92 -24.76
C ASP A 124 -43.10 -1.19 -23.54
N GLU A 125 -43.38 -1.70 -22.33
CA GLU A 125 -42.86 -1.17 -21.07
C GLU A 125 -41.35 -1.41 -20.92
N VAL A 126 -40.84 -2.55 -21.41
CA VAL A 126 -39.41 -2.86 -21.41
C VAL A 126 -38.63 -1.93 -22.33
N GLU A 127 -39.18 -1.59 -23.51
CA GLU A 127 -38.57 -0.63 -24.44
C GLU A 127 -38.46 0.76 -23.80
N SER A 128 -39.53 1.23 -23.14
CA SER A 128 -39.52 2.49 -22.37
C SER A 128 -38.47 2.47 -21.25
N TYR A 129 -38.37 1.37 -20.49
CA TYR A 129 -37.35 1.21 -19.45
C TYR A 129 -35.92 1.22 -20.00
N ARG A 130 -35.68 0.58 -21.16
CA ARG A 130 -34.37 0.59 -21.83
C ARG A 130 -33.97 2.00 -22.24
N GLY A 131 -34.90 2.80 -22.74
CA GLY A 131 -34.71 4.22 -23.06
C GLY A 131 -34.29 5.04 -21.84
N ILE A 132 -35.06 4.98 -20.75
CA ILE A 132 -34.77 5.70 -19.49
C ILE A 132 -33.37 5.33 -18.96
N ARG A 133 -33.03 4.03 -18.99
CA ARG A 133 -31.72 3.55 -18.54
C ARG A 133 -30.58 4.09 -19.40
N ALA A 134 -30.73 4.10 -20.72
CA ALA A 134 -29.70 4.61 -21.63
C ALA A 134 -29.45 6.10 -21.38
N SER A 135 -30.50 6.90 -21.18
CA SER A 135 -30.39 8.31 -20.81
C SER A 135 -29.72 8.50 -19.45
N ALA A 136 -30.06 7.69 -18.45
CA ALA A 136 -29.43 7.75 -17.12
C ALA A 136 -27.93 7.37 -17.18
N ALA A 137 -27.56 6.34 -17.95
CA ALA A 137 -26.17 5.95 -18.14
C ALA A 137 -25.35 7.04 -18.85
N ALA A 138 -25.91 7.66 -19.90
CA ALA A 138 -25.28 8.78 -20.60
C ALA A 138 -25.10 10.01 -19.67
N ALA A 139 -26.09 10.31 -18.83
CA ALA A 139 -26.01 11.37 -17.82
C ALA A 139 -24.95 11.08 -16.75
N MET A 140 -24.81 9.81 -16.32
CA MET A 140 -23.75 9.41 -15.38
C MET A 140 -22.36 9.52 -16.00
N LEU A 141 -22.19 9.12 -17.26
CA LEU A 141 -20.93 9.30 -18.00
C LEU A 141 -20.55 10.78 -18.16
N SER A 142 -21.51 11.64 -18.48
CA SER A 142 -21.28 13.08 -18.59
C SER A 142 -20.92 13.73 -17.25
N ARG A 143 -21.45 13.21 -16.13
CA ARG A 143 -21.13 13.69 -14.77
C ARG A 143 -19.80 13.15 -14.21
N HIS A 144 -19.30 12.01 -14.71
CA HIS A 144 -18.10 11.33 -14.21
C HIS A 144 -16.94 11.34 -15.21
N ALA A 145 -16.77 12.40 -16.01
CA ALA A 145 -15.51 12.60 -16.71
C ALA A 145 -14.43 13.11 -15.73
N PRO A 146 -13.53 12.23 -15.25
CA PRO A 146 -12.13 12.60 -15.19
C PRO A 146 -11.24 11.58 -15.92
N ARG A 147 -10.19 12.12 -16.53
CA ARG A 147 -9.10 11.46 -17.26
C ARG A 147 -8.59 10.21 -16.51
N HIS A 148 -8.83 9.00 -17.03
CA HIS A 148 -8.02 7.75 -16.87
C HIS A 148 -8.78 6.40 -16.76
N ALA A 149 -10.12 6.35 -16.79
CA ALA A 149 -10.82 5.06 -16.66
C ALA A 149 -11.64 4.68 -17.90
N SER A 150 -10.97 4.46 -19.04
CA SER A 150 -11.54 3.72 -20.18
C SER A 150 -11.18 2.25 -20.05
N ALA A 151 -12.06 1.40 -19.51
CA ALA A 151 -12.08 -0.04 -19.86
C ALA A 151 -13.25 -0.87 -19.31
N LEU A 152 -13.93 -0.51 -18.21
CA LEU A 152 -14.67 -1.55 -17.44
C LEU A 152 -16.20 -1.56 -17.51
N LEU A 153 -16.86 -0.77 -18.37
CA LEU A 153 -18.33 -0.64 -18.29
C LEU A 153 -19.19 -1.15 -19.46
N LEU A 154 -18.61 -1.79 -20.47
CA LEU A 154 -19.40 -2.46 -21.52
C LEU A 154 -18.82 -3.85 -21.70
N GLY A 155 -19.53 -4.88 -21.24
CA GLY A 155 -19.13 -6.28 -21.31
C GLY A 155 -18.98 -6.82 -22.73
N MET A 156 -18.00 -6.32 -23.46
CA MET A 156 -17.48 -6.88 -24.70
C MET A 156 -16.37 -7.88 -24.33
N PRO A 157 -16.39 -9.11 -24.87
CA PRO A 157 -15.29 -10.04 -24.67
C PRO A 157 -14.02 -9.51 -25.35
N PRO A 158 -12.83 -9.67 -24.74
CA PRO A 158 -11.58 -9.23 -25.37
C PRO A 158 -11.35 -10.01 -26.68
N PRO A 159 -10.98 -9.35 -27.79
CA PRO A 159 -10.59 -10.07 -29.00
C PRO A 159 -9.29 -10.82 -28.71
N CYS A 160 -9.34 -12.15 -28.87
CA CYS A 160 -8.14 -12.97 -28.95
C CYS A 160 -7.38 -12.62 -30.24
N ALA A 161 -6.21 -11.99 -30.10
CA ALA A 161 -5.00 -12.17 -30.91
C ALA A 161 -3.93 -11.17 -30.45
#